data_AF-A0A1J7IPE5-F1
#
_entry.id   AF-A0A1J7IPE5-F1
#
_cell.length_a   1.000
_cell.length_b   1.000
_cell.length_c   1.000
_cell.angle_alpha   90.00
_cell.angle_beta   90.00
_cell.angle_gamma   90.00
#
_symmetry.space_group_name_H-M   'P 1'
#
loop_
_entity.id
_entity.type
_entity.pdbx_description
1 polymer ?
#
loop_
_entity_poly.entity_id
_entity_poly.type
_entity_poly.pdbx_seq_one_letter_code
_entity_poly.pdbx_strand_id
1 'polypeptide(L)'
;MSPDIFDCKLEELSDWDPEDAEPRPPVLKKDGFILRDDKFTVLGHEREKPARIRDYMHVGDLDGVHKEEVQAAIKGMSRRFHFHSQLIHYGIYKKKNMLTTEDYSLHNTILPLMQEALDKRWFDKVPRRILKLENKLRQKTKNEKIIYQRNRAKWDRYLAQKQIKASTDGTTTEKESNNDIAWNSMDDNPGQQANLDMDRFFNHYFLTDGKLDVTKTPNTLRLDNITIENGKEVVRRTKALKGLHYHLSSQTSGSILCVGVDKTKARELAHKIQLAVKEKAMIKHQEDQWKKDMQDHIRLAGQLCQQKVEEFSDSDPVWKLRDCSGLFVVRSEQICQKYPRHFRSTLRISARMVRTAKGLALVARFDFGVCSGTMFLAESIHTLQGLAEGEDRNMDAESDSETSSNTSRKRKAPPTSQRSACKRKTSSRQDSDDDGQEPSLTLLVSFRGRKNLENDKEIFYMPKNGKIDFFDDYHCRLKGNVDLPSIGPVSFEGWKTMKGKKHCYEPRPWHEFSESVFRNEQHNKHQRQKRISRREEKAKLGTKERPYTIQ
;
A
#
# COMPACT_ATOMS: atom_id res chain seq x y z
N MET A 1 17.62 42.86 -10.85
CA MET A 1 18.19 42.27 -9.62
C MET A 1 18.16 40.77 -9.81
N SER A 2 19.28 40.23 -10.29
CA SER A 2 19.46 38.80 -10.53
C SER A 2 19.81 38.10 -9.21
N PRO A 3 19.33 36.87 -8.96
CA PRO A 3 19.69 36.15 -7.76
C PRO A 3 21.11 35.58 -7.91
N ASP A 4 22.01 36.02 -7.03
CA ASP A 4 23.36 35.48 -6.90
C ASP A 4 23.30 33.98 -6.60
N ILE A 5 23.81 33.21 -7.55
CA ILE A 5 24.09 31.78 -7.41
C ILE A 5 25.33 31.68 -6.50
N PHE A 6 25.12 31.22 -5.26
CA PHE A 6 26.20 30.86 -4.36
C PHE A 6 26.95 29.64 -4.93
N ASP A 7 28.02 29.94 -5.66
CA ASP A 7 29.02 28.98 -6.13
C ASP A 7 29.93 28.62 -4.94
N CYS A 8 29.48 27.65 -4.13
CA CYS A 8 30.28 27.06 -3.06
C CYS A 8 31.40 26.21 -3.68
N LYS A 9 32.54 26.84 -3.98
CA LYS A 9 33.81 26.14 -4.17
C LYS A 9 34.18 25.40 -2.89
N LEU A 10 33.82 24.11 -2.80
CA LEU A 10 34.39 23.19 -1.82
C LEU A 10 35.81 22.85 -2.29
N GLU A 11 36.77 23.65 -1.84
CA GLU A 11 38.20 23.33 -1.92
C GLU A 11 38.52 22.08 -1.07
N GLU A 12 39.35 21.22 -1.69
CA GLU A 12 40.29 20.24 -1.11
C GLU A 12 39.72 19.07 -0.29
N LEU A 13 39.56 17.90 -0.93
CA LEU A 13 40.56 16.81 -0.98
C LEU A 13 40.68 16.06 0.36
N SER A 14 39.76 15.12 0.56
CA SER A 14 40.11 13.93 1.34
C SER A 14 40.96 13.05 0.43
N ASP A 15 42.27 13.05 0.67
CA ASP A 15 43.31 12.24 0.00
C ASP A 15 43.23 10.74 0.38
N TRP A 16 42.03 10.24 0.70
CA TRP A 16 41.88 8.84 1.04
C TRP A 16 41.92 7.99 -0.23
N ASP A 17 42.91 7.09 -0.28
CA ASP A 17 43.12 6.13 -1.35
C ASP A 17 42.37 4.80 -1.06
N PRO A 18 41.50 4.32 -1.97
CA PRO A 18 40.86 3.02 -1.85
C PRO A 18 41.81 1.81 -1.95
N GLU A 19 43.12 1.98 -2.16
CA GLU A 19 44.08 0.87 -2.10
C GLU A 19 44.64 0.62 -0.69
N ASP A 20 44.63 1.62 0.19
CA ASP A 20 45.30 1.56 1.50
C ASP A 20 44.54 0.74 2.54
N ALA A 21 43.27 1.07 2.80
CA ALA A 21 42.45 0.40 3.83
C ALA A 21 40.97 0.79 3.76
N GLU A 22 40.07 -0.11 4.16
CA GLU A 22 38.62 0.13 4.27
C GLU A 22 38.32 1.41 5.09
N PRO A 23 37.46 2.32 4.58
CA PRO A 23 37.16 3.55 5.29
C PRO A 23 36.44 3.24 6.60
N ARG A 24 36.86 3.88 7.70
CA ARG A 24 36.29 3.67 9.04
C ARG A 24 35.21 4.72 9.36
N PRO A 25 34.15 4.37 10.11
CA PRO A 25 33.16 5.34 10.56
C PRO A 25 33.82 6.45 11.40
N PRO A 26 33.36 7.70 11.29
CA PRO A 26 33.93 8.81 12.04
C PRO A 26 33.68 8.64 13.55
N VAL A 27 34.75 8.77 14.34
CA VAL A 27 34.69 8.75 15.80
C VAL A 27 35.22 10.07 16.32
N LEU A 28 34.31 10.93 16.78
CA LEU A 28 34.69 12.23 17.32
C LEU A 28 34.93 12.15 18.81
N LYS A 29 36.08 12.65 19.26
CA LYS A 29 36.43 12.75 20.68
C LYS A 29 36.67 14.20 21.07
N LYS A 30 36.08 14.63 22.18
CA LYS A 30 36.37 15.94 22.78
C LYS A 30 36.04 15.95 24.26
N ASP A 31 36.96 16.48 25.07
CA ASP A 31 36.80 16.62 26.53
C ASP A 31 36.43 15.31 27.24
N GLY A 32 36.96 14.18 26.76
CA GLY A 32 36.63 12.83 27.25
C GLY A 32 35.33 12.23 26.71
N PHE A 33 34.47 13.04 26.07
CA PHE A 33 33.26 12.57 25.40
C PHE A 33 33.55 12.04 24.01
N ILE A 34 32.81 11.01 23.63
CA ILE A 34 32.94 10.31 22.34
C ILE A 34 31.57 10.26 21.68
N LEU A 35 31.49 10.70 20.43
CA LEU A 35 30.32 10.50 19.58
C LEU A 35 30.67 9.48 18.49
N ARG A 36 30.00 8.33 18.53
CA ARG A 36 30.12 7.22 17.56
C ARG A 36 28.72 6.73 17.22
N ASP A 37 28.40 6.58 15.94
CA ASP A 37 27.10 6.06 15.47
C ASP A 37 25.89 6.72 16.15
N ASP A 38 25.95 8.05 16.28
CA ASP A 38 24.92 8.89 16.93
C ASP A 38 24.78 8.71 18.46
N LYS A 39 25.59 7.84 19.07
CA LYS A 39 25.67 7.61 20.51
C LYS A 39 26.68 8.54 21.17
N PHE A 40 26.21 9.40 22.06
CA PHE A 40 27.03 10.32 22.84
C PHE A 40 27.43 9.67 24.17
N THR A 41 28.69 9.27 24.28
CA THR A 41 29.19 8.45 25.39
C THR A 41 30.35 9.12 26.12
N VAL A 42 30.57 8.73 27.36
CA VAL A 42 31.79 9.03 28.12
C VAL A 42 32.20 7.76 28.85
N LEU A 43 33.49 7.40 28.80
CA LEU A 43 33.98 6.10 29.29
C LEU A 43 33.22 4.89 28.71
N GLY A 44 32.71 5.01 27.48
CA GLY A 44 31.97 3.94 26.80
C GLY A 44 30.50 3.81 27.20
N HIS A 45 29.97 4.67 28.07
CA HIS A 45 28.58 4.61 28.53
C HIS A 45 27.76 5.82 28.06
N GLU A 46 26.54 5.54 27.58
CA GLU A 46 25.55 6.56 27.22
C GLU A 46 24.94 7.21 28.46
N ARG A 47 24.35 8.39 28.28
CA ARG A 47 23.66 9.11 29.36
C ARG A 47 22.36 8.40 29.71
N GLU A 48 22.23 7.98 30.96
CA GLU A 48 21.03 7.31 31.48
C GLU A 48 20.02 8.30 32.06
N LYS A 49 18.75 7.91 32.06
CA LYS A 49 17.69 8.69 32.71
C LYS A 49 17.77 8.57 34.23
N PRO A 50 17.38 9.61 35.01
CA PRO A 50 17.45 9.57 36.47
C PRO A 50 16.72 8.39 37.12
N ALA A 51 15.55 8.02 36.58
CA ALA A 51 14.78 6.86 37.04
C ALA A 51 15.58 5.56 36.91
N ARG A 52 16.22 5.34 35.75
CA ARG A 52 17.03 4.14 35.50
C ARG A 52 18.29 4.10 36.38
N ILE A 53 18.89 5.26 36.64
CA ILE A 53 20.02 5.37 37.58
C ILE A 53 19.57 4.96 39.00
N ARG A 54 18.39 5.38 39.44
CA ARG A 54 17.81 5.00 40.73
C ARG A 54 17.58 3.49 40.80
N ASP A 55 17.02 2.90 39.75
CA ASP A 55 16.81 1.45 39.64
C ASP A 55 18.15 0.69 39.78
N TYR A 56 19.23 1.18 39.15
CA TYR A 56 20.57 0.58 39.27
C TYR A 56 21.20 0.69 40.67
N MET A 57 20.80 1.69 41.46
CA MET A 57 21.24 1.87 42.85
C MET A 57 20.45 0.97 43.80
N HIS A 58 19.15 0.81 43.56
CA HIS A 58 18.17 0.18 44.45
C HIS A 58 17.57 -1.12 43.88
N VAL A 59 18.36 -1.92 43.19
CA VAL A 59 17.91 -3.17 42.55
C VAL A 59 17.24 -4.14 43.53
N GLY A 60 17.64 -4.10 44.80
CA GLY A 60 17.04 -4.90 45.86
C GLY A 60 15.56 -4.62 46.06
N ASP A 61 15.16 -3.36 45.86
CA ASP A 61 13.82 -2.81 46.13
C ASP A 61 12.87 -2.98 44.93
N LEU A 62 13.35 -3.55 43.81
CA LEU A 62 12.54 -3.85 42.63
C LEU A 62 11.97 -5.26 42.69
N ASP A 63 10.76 -5.44 42.15
CA ASP A 63 10.06 -6.73 42.12
C ASP A 63 9.77 -7.22 40.70
N GLY A 64 9.64 -8.55 40.56
CA GLY A 64 9.23 -9.23 39.33
C GLY A 64 10.16 -9.01 38.14
N VAL A 65 9.55 -8.91 36.94
CA VAL A 65 10.25 -8.85 35.64
C VAL A 65 11.19 -7.64 35.54
N HIS A 66 10.85 -6.52 36.18
CA HIS A 66 11.69 -5.30 36.16
C HIS A 66 13.01 -5.52 36.92
N LYS A 67 12.99 -6.27 38.02
CA LYS A 67 14.20 -6.64 38.77
C LYS A 67 15.14 -7.49 37.92
N GLU A 68 14.61 -8.49 37.22
CA GLU A 68 15.39 -9.38 36.37
C GLU A 68 16.05 -8.64 35.20
N GLU A 69 15.31 -7.73 34.55
CA GLU A 69 15.84 -6.88 33.47
C GLU A 69 16.99 -6.00 33.97
N VAL A 70 16.80 -5.34 35.11
CA VAL A 70 17.80 -4.45 35.72
C VAL A 70 19.02 -5.25 36.19
N GLN A 71 18.83 -6.43 36.78
CA GLN A 71 19.93 -7.31 37.18
C GLN A 71 20.75 -7.81 35.98
N ALA A 72 20.08 -8.19 34.89
CA ALA A 72 20.74 -8.60 33.65
C ALA A 72 21.58 -7.45 33.06
N ALA A 73 21.03 -6.23 33.04
CA ALA A 73 21.75 -5.04 32.58
C ALA A 73 22.99 -4.74 33.42
N ILE A 74 22.91 -4.91 34.75
CA ILE A 74 24.03 -4.68 35.68
C ILE A 74 25.11 -5.75 35.52
N LYS A 75 24.74 -7.02 35.33
CA LYS A 75 25.68 -8.15 35.23
C LYS A 75 26.70 -7.97 34.10
N GLY A 76 26.32 -7.27 33.01
CA GLY A 76 27.17 -7.00 31.86
C GLY A 76 27.99 -5.71 31.94
N MET A 77 27.85 -4.88 32.98
CA MET A 77 28.52 -3.57 33.06
C MET A 77 29.47 -3.45 34.24
N SER A 78 30.57 -2.71 34.03
CA SER A 78 31.39 -2.24 35.13
C SER A 78 30.65 -1.10 35.86
N ARG A 79 29.97 -1.42 36.97
CA ARG A 79 29.21 -0.45 37.78
C ARG A 79 30.05 0.78 38.14
N ARG A 80 31.35 0.59 38.40
CA ARG A 80 32.30 1.69 38.66
C ARG A 80 32.37 2.68 37.50
N PHE A 81 32.68 2.21 36.29
CA PHE A 81 32.79 3.08 35.12
C PHE A 81 31.43 3.63 34.69
N HIS A 82 30.37 2.84 34.83
CA HIS A 82 29.02 3.28 34.52
C HIS A 82 28.59 4.45 35.40
N PHE A 83 28.62 4.32 36.73
CA PHE A 83 28.20 5.43 37.61
C PHE A 83 29.14 6.62 37.50
N HIS A 84 30.45 6.39 37.33
CA HIS A 84 31.39 7.47 37.07
C HIS A 84 31.02 8.26 35.80
N SER A 85 30.64 7.57 34.71
CA SER A 85 30.20 8.20 33.47
C SER A 85 28.94 9.06 33.65
N GLN A 86 27.98 8.61 34.47
CA GLN A 86 26.77 9.38 34.74
C GLN A 86 27.09 10.66 35.51
N LEU A 87 27.95 10.59 36.53
CA LEU A 87 28.41 11.79 37.25
C LEU A 87 29.08 12.81 36.32
N ILE A 88 29.79 12.35 35.27
CA ILE A 88 30.39 13.21 34.25
C ILE A 88 29.34 13.81 33.31
N HIS A 89 28.41 13.01 32.78
CA HIS A 89 27.32 13.48 31.91
C HIS A 89 26.48 14.58 32.55
N TYR A 90 26.21 14.46 33.85
CA TYR A 90 25.45 15.43 34.63
C TYR A 90 26.32 16.50 35.31
N GLY A 91 27.64 16.43 35.13
CA GLY A 91 28.59 17.44 35.61
C GLY A 91 28.58 17.65 37.12
N ILE A 92 28.35 16.59 37.90
CA ILE A 92 28.18 16.61 39.36
C ILE A 92 29.50 16.80 40.11
N TYR A 93 30.64 16.53 39.47
CA TYR A 93 31.95 16.74 40.08
C TYR A 93 32.17 18.21 40.49
N LYS A 94 32.45 18.42 41.79
CA LYS A 94 32.62 19.74 42.41
C LYS A 94 33.86 20.52 41.91
N LYS A 95 34.88 19.84 41.36
CA LYS A 95 36.11 20.48 40.81
C LYS A 95 36.22 20.27 39.29
N LYS A 96 36.62 21.33 38.56
CA LYS A 96 37.03 21.25 37.14
C LYS A 96 38.30 20.39 37.06
N ASN A 97 38.37 19.47 36.08
CA ASN A 97 39.51 18.58 35.77
C ASN A 97 39.72 17.32 36.64
N MET A 98 38.66 16.77 37.26
CA MET A 98 38.74 15.46 37.92
C MET A 98 38.68 14.30 36.90
N LEU A 99 39.75 14.13 36.13
CA LEU A 99 40.01 12.89 35.38
C LEU A 99 40.71 11.92 36.34
N THR A 100 40.00 10.86 36.75
CA THR A 100 40.55 9.58 37.24
C THR A 100 41.94 9.61 37.89
N THR A 101 42.13 10.39 38.95
CA THR A 101 43.24 10.17 39.88
C THR A 101 42.72 9.25 40.98
N GLU A 102 43.20 8.00 40.91
CA GLU A 102 43.30 6.85 41.84
C GLU A 102 42.36 6.66 43.06
N ASP A 103 41.68 7.66 43.60
CA ASP A 103 40.99 7.55 44.91
C ASP A 103 39.49 7.25 44.87
N TYR A 104 38.87 7.12 43.69
CA TYR A 104 37.42 6.86 43.60
C TYR A 104 37.12 5.36 43.67
N SER A 105 37.04 4.82 44.88
CA SER A 105 36.44 3.51 45.09
C SER A 105 34.93 3.59 44.86
N LEU A 106 34.36 2.53 44.26
CA LEU A 106 32.92 2.47 43.97
C LEU A 106 32.10 2.72 45.25
N HIS A 107 32.44 2.01 46.33
CA HIS A 107 31.69 2.04 47.57
C HIS A 107 31.94 3.28 48.43
N ASN A 108 33.17 3.81 48.48
CA ASN A 108 33.50 4.90 49.41
C ASN A 108 33.23 6.28 48.82
N THR A 109 33.19 6.41 47.49
CA THR A 109 33.13 7.74 46.86
C THR A 109 32.05 7.86 45.80
N ILE A 110 31.96 6.90 44.88
CA ILE A 110 31.01 7.00 43.77
C ILE A 110 29.58 6.78 44.25
N LEU A 111 29.29 5.69 44.97
CA LEU A 111 27.94 5.39 45.45
C LEU A 111 27.39 6.46 46.42
N PRO A 112 28.15 6.95 47.42
CA PRO A 112 27.67 8.03 48.29
C PRO A 112 27.37 9.32 47.52
N LEU A 113 28.19 9.69 46.53
CA LEU A 113 27.96 10.87 45.71
C LEU A 113 26.77 10.70 44.75
N MET A 114 26.57 9.50 44.21
CA MET A 114 25.37 9.16 43.42
C MET A 114 24.11 9.28 44.26
N GLN A 115 24.14 8.78 45.51
CA GLN A 115 23.01 8.89 46.44
C GLN A 115 22.72 10.37 46.76
N GLU A 116 23.74 11.14 47.16
CA GLU A 116 23.59 12.58 47.43
C GLU A 116 23.00 13.32 46.22
N ALA A 117 23.45 12.99 45.01
CA ALA A 117 22.98 13.59 43.77
C ALA A 117 21.53 13.20 43.42
N LEU A 118 21.11 11.97 43.72
CA LEU A 118 19.72 11.54 43.55
C LEU A 118 18.80 12.25 44.53
N ASP A 119 19.19 12.32 45.80
CA ASP A 119 18.40 12.97 46.86
C ASP A 119 18.21 14.47 46.57
N LYS A 120 19.26 15.13 46.09
CA LYS A 120 19.24 16.54 45.69
C LYS A 120 18.73 16.79 44.27
N ARG A 121 18.27 15.76 43.56
CA ARG A 121 17.75 15.83 42.18
C ARG A 121 18.70 16.48 41.18
N TRP A 122 20.01 16.29 41.33
CA TRP A 122 21.02 16.83 40.41
C TRP A 122 20.99 16.17 39.03
N PHE A 123 20.50 14.94 38.94
CA PHE A 123 20.30 14.23 37.68
C PHE A 123 19.12 14.78 36.84
N ASP A 124 18.26 15.65 37.38
CA ASP A 124 17.11 16.16 36.63
C ASP A 124 17.51 17.16 35.53
N LYS A 125 18.74 17.72 35.59
CA LYS A 125 19.22 18.73 34.64
C LYS A 125 20.63 18.44 34.15
N VAL A 126 20.78 18.30 32.83
CA VAL A 126 22.09 18.21 32.18
C VAL A 126 22.70 19.62 32.05
N PRO A 127 23.96 19.84 32.45
CA PRO A 127 24.60 21.15 32.33
C PRO A 127 24.63 21.64 30.88
N ARG A 128 24.31 22.93 30.66
CA ARG A 128 24.31 23.57 29.33
C ARG A 128 25.62 23.37 28.56
N ARG A 129 26.77 23.30 29.26
CA ARG A 129 28.08 23.04 28.64
C ARG A 129 28.14 21.69 27.93
N ILE A 130 27.55 20.64 28.51
CA ILE A 130 27.54 19.28 27.95
C ILE A 130 26.59 19.23 26.76
N LEU A 131 25.41 19.86 26.86
CA LEU A 131 24.47 19.95 25.72
C LEU A 131 25.08 20.72 24.53
N LYS A 132 25.80 21.83 24.78
CA LYS A 132 26.53 22.55 23.73
C LYS A 132 27.62 21.70 23.08
N LEU A 133 28.36 20.93 23.89
CA LEU A 133 29.39 20.02 23.42
C LEU A 133 28.80 18.91 22.54
N GLU A 134 27.73 18.26 23.01
CA GLU A 134 27.00 17.22 22.28
C GLU A 134 26.51 17.75 20.91
N ASN A 135 25.86 18.92 20.90
CA ASN A 135 25.40 19.55 19.65
C ASN A 135 26.55 19.87 18.68
N LYS A 136 27.68 20.38 19.19
CA LYS A 136 28.87 20.67 18.37
C LYS A 136 29.46 19.40 17.76
N LEU A 137 29.51 18.31 18.52
CA LEU A 137 29.97 17.02 18.02
C LEU A 137 29.01 16.45 16.98
N ARG A 138 27.69 16.50 17.22
CA ARG A 138 26.67 16.05 16.24
C ARG A 138 26.76 16.82 14.94
N GLN A 139 26.97 18.14 14.98
CA GLN A 139 27.18 18.95 13.78
C GLN A 139 28.45 18.52 13.02
N LYS A 140 29.57 18.33 13.72
CA LYS A 140 30.82 17.89 13.08
C LYS A 140 30.70 16.47 12.49
N THR A 141 30.00 15.56 13.17
CA THR A 141 29.74 14.20 12.68
C THR A 141 28.92 14.21 11.40
N LYS A 142 27.97 15.13 11.23
CA LYS A 142 27.21 15.23 9.96
C LYS A 142 28.14 15.47 8.77
N ASN A 143 29.12 16.37 8.91
CA ASN A 143 30.08 16.67 7.86
C ASN A 143 31.01 15.48 7.59
N GLU A 144 31.57 14.87 8.64
CA GLU A 144 32.45 13.70 8.49
C GLU A 144 31.72 12.47 7.95
N LYS A 145 30.42 12.30 8.25
CA LYS A 145 29.59 11.21 7.72
C LYS A 145 29.41 11.32 6.20
N ILE A 146 29.31 12.53 5.66
CA ILE A 146 29.25 12.75 4.20
C ILE A 146 30.57 12.32 3.55
N ILE A 147 31.71 12.68 4.14
CA ILE A 147 33.03 12.25 3.66
C ILE A 147 33.16 10.73 3.72
N TYR A 148 32.79 10.12 4.85
CA TYR A 148 32.80 8.67 5.03
C TYR A 148 31.96 7.94 3.99
N GLN A 149 30.72 8.38 3.74
CA GLN A 149 29.84 7.77 2.73
C GLN A 149 30.43 7.85 1.32
N ARG A 150 31.08 8.97 0.99
CA ARG A 150 31.78 9.14 -0.29
C ARG A 150 32.96 8.19 -0.43
N ASN A 151 33.79 8.07 0.61
CA ASN A 151 34.93 7.16 0.62
C ASN A 151 34.48 5.70 0.60
N ARG A 152 33.39 5.35 1.29
CA ARG A 152 32.80 4.02 1.23
C ARG A 152 32.34 3.64 -0.18
N ALA A 153 31.63 4.55 -0.86
CA ALA A 153 31.21 4.31 -2.24
C ALA A 153 32.40 4.16 -3.20
N LYS A 154 33.53 4.86 -2.96
CA LYS A 154 34.77 4.66 -3.72
C LYS A 154 35.37 3.26 -3.47
N TRP A 155 35.46 2.84 -2.20
CA TRP A 155 35.94 1.50 -1.81
C TRP A 155 35.15 0.38 -2.49
N ASP A 156 33.81 0.47 -2.44
CA ASP A 156 32.93 -0.57 -2.98
C ASP A 156 33.11 -0.69 -4.52
N ARG A 157 33.33 0.43 -5.22
CA ARG A 157 33.67 0.42 -6.67
C ARG A 157 35.02 -0.21 -6.94
N TYR A 158 36.02 0.08 -6.11
CA TYR A 158 37.35 -0.52 -6.24
C TYR A 158 37.29 -2.05 -6.10
N LEU A 159 36.57 -2.56 -5.08
CA LEU A 159 36.36 -4.00 -4.91
C LEU A 159 35.66 -4.63 -6.12
N ALA A 160 34.62 -3.98 -6.65
CA ALA A 160 33.92 -4.46 -7.84
C ALA A 160 34.85 -4.52 -9.06
N GLN A 161 35.69 -3.50 -9.28
CA GLN A 161 36.66 -3.49 -10.38
C GLN A 161 37.74 -4.55 -10.20
N LYS A 162 38.23 -4.77 -8.98
CA LYS A 162 39.22 -5.82 -8.68
C LYS A 162 38.67 -7.21 -8.94
N GLN A 163 37.40 -7.45 -8.61
CA GLN A 163 36.70 -8.69 -8.96
C GLN A 163 36.56 -8.87 -10.47
N ILE A 164 36.15 -7.83 -11.21
CA ILE A 164 36.05 -7.88 -12.68
C ILE A 164 37.40 -8.17 -13.33
N LYS A 165 38.49 -7.50 -12.89
CA LYS A 165 39.84 -7.74 -13.40
C LYS A 165 40.32 -9.17 -13.12
N ALA A 166 40.10 -9.68 -11.91
CA ALA A 166 40.39 -11.08 -11.56
C ALA A 166 39.60 -12.09 -12.42
N SER A 167 38.38 -11.74 -12.85
CA SER A 167 37.58 -12.56 -13.78
C SER A 167 37.97 -12.38 -15.26
N THR A 168 38.77 -11.37 -15.61
CA THR A 168 39.10 -11.05 -17.00
C THR A 168 40.49 -11.57 -17.42
N ASP A 169 41.46 -11.62 -16.48
CA ASP A 169 42.83 -12.10 -16.73
C ASP A 169 42.98 -13.63 -16.69
N GLY A 170 41.92 -14.36 -16.31
CA GLY A 170 41.81 -15.81 -16.47
C GLY A 170 41.14 -16.19 -17.79
N THR A 171 41.88 -16.88 -18.64
CA THR A 171 41.39 -17.89 -19.58
C THR A 171 40.65 -17.44 -20.85
N THR A 172 41.44 -17.28 -21.92
CA THR A 172 40.97 -17.22 -23.32
C THR A 172 40.64 -18.60 -23.91
N THR A 173 40.93 -19.71 -23.21
CA THR A 173 40.65 -21.09 -23.67
C THR A 173 39.55 -21.83 -22.89
N GLU A 174 39.20 -21.41 -21.66
CA GLU A 174 38.01 -21.95 -20.94
C GLU A 174 36.71 -21.20 -21.28
N LYS A 175 36.80 -20.00 -21.90
CA LYS A 175 35.63 -19.19 -22.29
C LYS A 175 34.77 -19.83 -23.38
N GLU A 176 35.36 -20.59 -24.31
CA GLU A 176 34.60 -21.27 -25.37
C GLU A 176 33.81 -22.47 -24.80
N SER A 177 34.44 -23.29 -23.96
CA SER A 177 33.79 -24.38 -23.21
C SER A 177 32.65 -23.86 -22.32
N ASN A 178 32.89 -22.78 -21.57
CA ASN A 178 31.86 -22.20 -20.71
C ASN A 178 30.74 -21.51 -21.50
N ASN A 179 31.01 -20.92 -22.67
CA ASN A 179 29.98 -20.35 -23.52
C ASN A 179 29.08 -21.42 -24.13
N ASP A 180 29.63 -22.58 -24.49
CA ASP A 180 28.83 -23.72 -24.94
C ASP A 180 27.93 -24.28 -23.82
N ILE A 181 28.48 -24.41 -22.61
CA ILE A 181 27.71 -24.83 -21.44
C ILE A 181 26.61 -23.80 -21.13
N ALA A 182 26.95 -22.50 -21.15
CA ALA A 182 26.00 -21.42 -20.89
C ALA A 182 24.89 -21.37 -21.95
N TRP A 183 25.23 -21.54 -23.23
CA TRP A 183 24.27 -21.60 -24.33
C TRP A 183 23.24 -22.72 -24.12
N ASN A 184 23.72 -23.95 -23.92
CA ASN A 184 22.87 -25.12 -23.76
C ASN A 184 22.04 -25.08 -22.47
N SER A 185 22.55 -24.41 -21.42
CA SER A 185 21.79 -24.21 -20.18
C SER A 185 20.57 -23.28 -20.34
N MET A 186 20.49 -22.54 -21.45
CA MET A 186 19.45 -21.53 -21.72
C MET A 186 18.47 -21.95 -22.83
N ASP A 187 18.36 -23.24 -23.16
CA ASP A 187 17.50 -23.73 -24.25
C ASP A 187 16.02 -23.31 -24.11
N ASP A 188 15.55 -23.10 -22.88
CA ASP A 188 14.19 -22.64 -22.60
C ASP A 188 14.01 -21.11 -22.74
N ASN A 189 15.09 -20.35 -22.96
CA ASN A 189 15.06 -18.89 -23.05
C ASN A 189 15.83 -18.35 -24.27
N PRO A 190 15.18 -18.35 -25.45
CA PRO A 190 15.80 -17.88 -26.70
C PRO A 190 16.25 -16.41 -26.64
N GLY A 191 15.64 -15.59 -25.77
CA GLY A 191 16.02 -14.20 -25.61
C GLY A 191 17.35 -14.01 -24.88
N GLN A 192 17.70 -14.89 -23.95
CA GLN A 192 19.01 -14.89 -23.30
C GLN A 192 20.09 -15.49 -24.20
N GLN A 193 19.76 -16.51 -24.99
CA GLN A 193 20.66 -17.03 -26.02
C GLN A 193 21.02 -15.94 -27.04
N ALA A 194 20.03 -15.15 -27.51
CA ALA A 194 20.30 -13.99 -28.36
C ALA A 194 21.18 -12.92 -27.71
N ASN A 195 21.24 -12.84 -26.38
CA ASN A 195 22.14 -11.93 -25.68
C ASN A 195 23.59 -12.43 -25.60
N LEU A 196 23.79 -13.75 -25.53
CA LEU A 196 25.10 -14.39 -25.48
C LEU A 196 25.79 -14.34 -26.83
N ASP A 197 25.12 -14.85 -27.87
CA ASP A 197 25.65 -14.94 -29.22
C ASP A 197 24.53 -14.78 -30.25
N MET A 198 24.50 -13.61 -30.88
CA MET A 198 23.50 -13.24 -31.88
C MET A 198 23.59 -14.10 -33.15
N ASP A 199 24.80 -14.44 -33.59
CA ASP A 199 25.02 -15.18 -34.82
C ASP A 199 24.58 -16.63 -34.65
N ARG A 200 25.00 -17.24 -33.53
CA ARG A 200 24.55 -18.58 -33.14
C ARG A 200 23.04 -18.64 -32.94
N PHE A 201 22.41 -17.61 -32.37
CA PHE A 201 20.95 -17.52 -32.22
C PHE A 201 20.22 -17.59 -33.56
N PHE A 202 20.61 -16.76 -34.54
CA PHE A 202 19.97 -16.78 -35.85
C PHE A 202 20.23 -18.11 -36.59
N ASN A 203 21.44 -18.68 -36.47
CA ASN A 203 21.76 -19.99 -37.05
C ASN A 203 20.99 -21.14 -36.40
N HIS A 204 20.75 -21.09 -35.10
CA HIS A 204 20.04 -22.14 -34.39
C HIS A 204 18.55 -22.12 -34.72
N TYR A 205 17.92 -20.94 -34.71
CA TYR A 205 16.45 -20.85 -34.83
C TYR A 205 15.94 -20.52 -36.23
N PHE A 206 16.71 -19.83 -37.08
CA PHE A 206 16.16 -19.26 -38.31
C PHE A 206 16.95 -19.55 -39.58
N LEU A 207 18.25 -19.87 -39.51
CA LEU A 207 19.10 -19.98 -40.70
C LEU A 207 19.70 -21.38 -40.86
N THR A 208 19.69 -21.91 -42.08
CA THR A 208 20.50 -23.07 -42.49
C THR A 208 21.32 -22.63 -43.70
N ASP A 209 22.64 -22.80 -43.62
CA ASP A 209 23.61 -22.32 -44.62
C ASP A 209 23.44 -20.82 -44.97
N GLY A 210 23.15 -20.01 -43.94
CA GLY A 210 22.96 -18.57 -44.07
C GLY A 210 21.64 -18.14 -44.74
N LYS A 211 20.75 -19.08 -45.09
CA LYS A 211 19.42 -18.80 -45.66
C LYS A 211 18.33 -19.09 -44.65
N LEU A 212 17.21 -18.35 -44.75
CA LEU A 212 16.05 -18.56 -43.89
C LEU A 212 15.50 -19.98 -44.08
N ASP A 213 15.47 -20.75 -43.00
CA ASP A 213 14.94 -22.10 -42.93
C ASP A 213 13.67 -22.12 -42.08
N VAL A 214 12.53 -22.30 -42.74
CA VAL A 214 11.20 -22.29 -42.11
C VAL A 214 10.97 -23.53 -41.25
N THR A 215 11.76 -24.60 -41.45
CA THR A 215 11.57 -25.87 -40.74
C THR A 215 12.14 -25.86 -39.33
N LYS A 216 13.15 -25.03 -39.05
CA LYS A 216 13.80 -24.93 -37.74
C LYS A 216 12.87 -24.42 -36.64
N THR A 217 12.11 -23.38 -36.94
CA THR A 217 11.23 -22.74 -35.96
C THR A 217 9.83 -22.51 -36.55
N PRO A 218 8.98 -23.56 -36.57
CA PRO A 218 7.63 -23.47 -37.12
C PRO A 218 6.69 -22.60 -36.26
N ASN A 219 7.02 -22.42 -34.99
CA ASN A 219 6.27 -21.60 -34.04
C ASN A 219 6.94 -20.24 -33.82
N THR A 220 6.17 -19.19 -33.56
CA THR A 220 6.74 -17.89 -33.20
C THR A 220 7.51 -17.99 -31.87
N LEU A 221 8.76 -17.53 -31.86
CA LEU A 221 9.56 -17.40 -30.64
C LEU A 221 9.17 -16.17 -29.85
N ARG A 222 9.17 -16.34 -28.54
CA ARG A 222 9.08 -15.27 -27.55
C ARG A 222 10.48 -15.02 -26.99
N LEU A 223 10.98 -13.80 -27.13
CA LEU A 223 12.29 -13.40 -26.63
C LEU A 223 12.10 -12.60 -25.33
N ASP A 224 12.23 -13.29 -24.21
CA ASP A 224 12.21 -12.70 -22.88
C ASP A 224 13.60 -12.20 -22.47
N ASN A 225 13.67 -11.14 -21.66
CA ASN A 225 14.91 -10.61 -21.07
C ASN A 225 16.03 -10.24 -22.07
N ILE A 226 15.69 -9.95 -23.32
CA ILE A 226 16.64 -9.44 -24.31
C ILE A 226 17.09 -8.02 -23.93
N THR A 227 18.40 -7.71 -24.05
CA THR A 227 18.88 -6.35 -23.80
C THR A 227 18.35 -5.39 -24.86
N ILE A 228 18.31 -4.09 -24.54
CA ILE A 228 17.78 -3.08 -25.48
C ILE A 228 18.60 -3.06 -26.79
N GLU A 229 19.92 -3.22 -26.69
CA GLU A 229 20.84 -3.22 -27.84
C GLU A 229 20.64 -4.46 -28.70
N ASN A 230 20.66 -5.66 -28.09
CA ASN A 230 20.45 -6.91 -28.80
C ASN A 230 19.04 -7.01 -29.39
N GLY A 231 18.03 -6.48 -28.69
CA GLY A 231 16.66 -6.41 -29.21
C GLY A 231 16.55 -5.56 -30.48
N LYS A 232 17.25 -4.41 -30.54
CA LYS A 232 17.33 -3.59 -31.76
C LYS A 232 18.03 -4.35 -32.90
N GLU A 233 19.08 -5.09 -32.57
CA GLU A 233 19.84 -5.86 -33.55
C GLU A 233 19.02 -7.04 -34.11
N VAL A 234 18.30 -7.79 -33.26
CA VAL A 234 17.36 -8.83 -33.72
C VAL A 234 16.32 -8.24 -34.66
N VAL A 235 15.76 -7.07 -34.33
CA VAL A 235 14.79 -6.37 -35.20
C VAL A 235 15.43 -5.99 -36.54
N ARG A 236 16.66 -5.47 -36.52
CA ARG A 236 17.40 -5.08 -37.74
C ARG A 236 17.63 -6.28 -38.65
N ARG A 237 18.12 -7.39 -38.11
CA ARG A 237 18.38 -8.64 -38.86
C ARG A 237 17.08 -9.28 -39.36
N THR A 238 16.03 -9.28 -38.54
CA THR A 238 14.71 -9.78 -38.93
C THR A 238 14.14 -9.01 -40.13
N LYS A 239 14.31 -7.68 -40.18
CA LYS A 239 13.91 -6.87 -41.34
C LYS A 239 14.72 -7.17 -42.61
N ALA A 240 15.98 -7.54 -42.47
CA ALA A 240 16.86 -7.87 -43.59
C ALA A 240 16.54 -9.26 -44.20
N LEU A 241 16.04 -10.20 -43.39
CA LEU A 241 15.65 -11.54 -43.83
C LEU A 241 14.23 -11.55 -44.39
N LYS A 242 14.10 -11.70 -45.72
CA LYS A 242 12.80 -11.77 -46.38
C LYS A 242 12.01 -12.99 -45.90
N GLY A 243 10.83 -12.75 -45.32
CA GLY A 243 9.94 -13.79 -44.81
C GLY A 243 9.98 -13.98 -43.29
N LEU A 244 10.88 -13.30 -42.57
CA LEU A 244 10.87 -13.27 -41.11
C LEU A 244 10.14 -12.01 -40.63
N HIS A 245 9.26 -12.17 -39.64
CA HIS A 245 8.45 -11.09 -39.09
C HIS A 245 8.69 -10.96 -37.59
N TYR A 246 8.53 -9.74 -37.09
CA TYR A 246 8.65 -9.45 -35.66
C TYR A 246 7.48 -8.58 -35.19
N HIS A 247 7.12 -8.75 -33.92
CA HIS A 247 6.15 -7.90 -33.23
C HIS A 247 6.62 -7.65 -31.79
N LEU A 248 6.47 -6.41 -31.33
CA LEU A 248 6.81 -6.00 -29.97
C LEU A 248 5.56 -6.00 -29.09
N SER A 249 5.62 -6.66 -27.93
CA SER A 249 4.58 -6.53 -26.91
C SER A 249 4.94 -5.37 -25.98
N SER A 250 4.22 -4.24 -26.10
CA SER A 250 4.32 -3.03 -25.24
C SER A 250 5.61 -2.18 -25.33
N GLN A 251 5.49 -0.89 -24.96
CA GLN A 251 6.52 0.17 -25.03
C GLN A 251 7.23 0.48 -23.70
N THR A 252 6.79 -0.05 -22.56
CA THR A 252 7.40 0.26 -21.25
C THR A 252 8.43 -0.81 -20.86
N SER A 253 9.60 -0.34 -20.39
CA SER A 253 10.75 -1.05 -19.81
C SER A 253 10.54 -2.56 -19.59
N GLY A 254 10.94 -3.37 -20.58
CA GLY A 254 10.69 -4.81 -20.62
C GLY A 254 9.91 -5.27 -21.87
N SER A 255 10.13 -4.64 -23.03
CA SER A 255 9.46 -5.03 -24.28
C SER A 255 9.85 -6.45 -24.67
N ILE A 256 8.89 -7.37 -24.61
CA ILE A 256 9.08 -8.75 -25.09
C ILE A 256 8.96 -8.71 -26.62
N LEU A 257 9.97 -9.27 -27.30
CA LEU A 257 10.05 -9.32 -28.75
C LEU A 257 9.57 -10.70 -29.22
N CYS A 258 8.59 -10.74 -30.11
CA CYS A 258 8.12 -11.96 -30.74
C CYS A 258 8.65 -12.03 -32.18
N VAL A 259 9.29 -13.13 -32.55
CA VAL A 259 9.90 -13.32 -33.88
C VAL A 259 9.42 -14.63 -34.48
N GLY A 260 9.01 -14.62 -35.75
CA GLY A 260 8.59 -15.84 -36.44
C GLY A 260 8.33 -15.63 -37.92
N VAL A 261 8.18 -16.73 -38.66
CA VAL A 261 7.95 -16.71 -40.11
C VAL A 261 6.52 -16.29 -40.46
N ASP A 262 5.55 -16.56 -39.57
CA ASP A 262 4.16 -16.13 -39.75
C ASP A 262 3.87 -14.81 -39.02
N LYS A 263 3.50 -13.79 -39.79
CA LYS A 263 3.16 -12.46 -39.29
C LYS A 263 1.95 -12.47 -38.35
N THR A 264 0.91 -13.25 -38.64
CA THR A 264 -0.33 -13.24 -37.84
C THR A 264 -0.09 -13.90 -36.50
N LYS A 265 0.56 -15.07 -36.48
CA LYS A 265 0.96 -15.76 -35.24
C LYS A 265 1.88 -14.91 -34.37
N ALA A 266 2.85 -14.23 -34.97
CA ALA A 266 3.73 -13.33 -34.22
C ALA A 266 2.97 -12.18 -33.55
N ARG A 267 1.97 -11.62 -34.25
CA ARG A 267 1.11 -10.56 -33.74
C ARG A 267 0.19 -11.05 -32.63
N GLU A 268 -0.45 -12.20 -32.81
CA GLU A 268 -1.35 -12.81 -31.83
C GLU A 268 -0.61 -13.18 -30.54
N LEU A 269 0.59 -13.76 -30.66
CA LEU A 269 1.45 -14.06 -29.51
C LEU A 269 1.81 -12.79 -28.74
N ALA A 270 2.28 -11.75 -29.45
CA ALA A 270 2.60 -10.47 -28.83
C ALA A 270 1.39 -9.82 -28.13
N HIS A 271 0.20 -9.91 -28.73
CA HIS A 271 -1.04 -9.42 -28.13
C HIS A 271 -1.43 -10.22 -26.88
N LYS A 272 -1.35 -11.56 -26.93
CA LYS A 272 -1.62 -12.45 -25.79
C LYS A 272 -0.68 -12.15 -24.62
N ILE A 273 0.60 -11.97 -24.90
CA ILE A 273 1.61 -11.58 -23.90
C ILE A 273 1.27 -10.21 -23.33
N GLN A 274 0.94 -9.23 -24.17
CA GLN A 274 0.59 -7.88 -23.71
C GLN A 274 -0.62 -7.91 -22.75
N LEU A 275 -1.65 -8.71 -23.04
CA LEU A 275 -2.79 -8.88 -22.15
C LEU A 275 -2.38 -9.52 -20.83
N ALA A 276 -1.58 -10.59 -20.85
CA ALA A 276 -1.11 -11.27 -19.65
C ALA A 276 -0.20 -10.38 -18.78
N VAL A 277 0.69 -9.59 -19.39
CA VAL A 277 1.56 -8.64 -18.69
C VAL A 277 0.73 -7.53 -18.04
N LYS A 278 -0.26 -6.98 -18.76
CA LYS A 278 -1.18 -5.98 -18.20
C LYS A 278 -1.96 -6.55 -17.01
N GLU A 279 -2.45 -7.78 -17.13
CA GLU A 279 -3.18 -8.46 -16.06
C GLU A 279 -2.30 -8.70 -14.82
N LYS A 280 -1.08 -9.22 -15.00
CA LYS A 280 -0.11 -9.39 -13.91
C LYS A 280 0.27 -8.05 -13.26
N ALA A 281 0.51 -7.01 -14.06
CA ALA A 281 0.84 -5.69 -13.55
C ALA A 281 -0.33 -5.08 -12.76
N MET A 282 -1.57 -5.28 -13.22
CA MET A 282 -2.77 -4.86 -12.51
C MET A 282 -2.91 -5.57 -11.17
N ILE A 283 -2.76 -6.90 -11.14
CA ILE A 283 -2.79 -7.71 -9.90
C ILE A 283 -1.72 -7.22 -8.93
N LYS A 284 -0.47 -7.08 -9.39
CA LYS A 284 0.63 -6.59 -8.55
C LYS A 284 0.36 -5.19 -7.99
N HIS A 285 -0.11 -4.27 -8.83
CA HIS A 285 -0.47 -2.92 -8.39
C HIS A 285 -1.58 -2.95 -7.31
N GLN A 286 -2.54 -3.87 -7.44
CA GLN A 286 -3.61 -4.05 -6.46
C GLN A 286 -3.09 -4.66 -5.15
N GLU A 287 -2.20 -5.63 -5.19
CA GLU A 287 -1.53 -6.18 -4.01
C GLU A 287 -0.69 -5.13 -3.27
N ASP A 288 0.07 -4.32 -4.02
CA ASP A 288 0.89 -3.24 -3.46
C ASP A 288 0.00 -2.16 -2.81
N GLN A 289 -1.13 -1.82 -3.45
CA GLN A 289 -2.11 -0.90 -2.89
C GLN A 289 -2.77 -1.50 -1.63
N TRP A 290 -3.09 -2.79 -1.61
CA TRP A 290 -3.63 -3.48 -0.44
C TRP A 290 -2.65 -3.44 0.74
N LYS A 291 -1.37 -3.72 0.51
CA LYS A 291 -0.32 -3.61 1.54
C LYS A 291 -0.26 -2.21 2.12
N LYS A 292 -0.32 -1.20 1.26
CA LYS A 292 -0.36 0.21 1.67
C LYS A 292 -1.60 0.52 2.50
N ASP A 293 -2.78 0.08 2.05
CA ASP A 293 -4.04 0.28 2.75
C ASP A 293 -4.02 -0.39 4.15
N MET A 294 -3.43 -1.59 4.28
CA MET A 294 -3.26 -2.25 5.58
C MET A 294 -2.26 -1.53 6.49
N GLN A 295 -1.16 -1.01 5.96
CA GLN A 295 -0.23 -0.16 6.73
C GLN A 295 -0.93 1.11 7.23
N ASP A 296 -1.76 1.74 6.39
CA ASP A 296 -2.56 2.90 6.78
C ASP A 296 -3.56 2.56 7.88
N HIS A 297 -4.20 1.39 7.81
CA HIS A 297 -5.06 0.88 8.87
C HIS A 297 -4.32 0.67 10.19
N ILE A 298 -3.20 -0.07 10.18
CA ILE A 298 -2.39 -0.34 11.38
C ILE A 298 -1.96 0.97 12.04
N ARG A 299 -1.49 1.93 11.23
CA ARG A 299 -1.10 3.25 11.70
C ARG A 299 -2.27 4.00 12.33
N LEU A 300 -3.43 4.00 11.70
CA LEU A 300 -4.63 4.68 12.21
C LEU A 300 -5.15 4.04 13.51
N ALA A 301 -5.23 2.71 13.55
CA ALA A 301 -5.64 1.97 14.73
C ALA A 301 -4.70 2.27 15.91
N GLY A 302 -3.38 2.26 15.68
CA GLY A 302 -2.40 2.63 16.70
C GLY A 302 -2.57 4.06 17.23
N GLN A 303 -2.85 5.03 16.36
CA GLN A 303 -3.13 6.42 16.77
C GLN A 303 -4.42 6.53 17.61
N LEU A 304 -5.47 5.79 17.24
CA LEU A 304 -6.73 5.78 17.97
C LEU A 304 -6.58 5.14 19.36
N CYS A 305 -5.80 4.05 19.45
CA CYS A 305 -5.46 3.44 20.74
C CYS A 305 -4.72 4.41 21.67
N GLN A 306 -3.74 5.17 21.14
CA GLN A 306 -2.98 6.14 21.93
C GLN A 306 -3.85 7.29 22.45
N GLN A 307 -4.74 7.84 21.61
CA GLN A 307 -5.63 8.93 22.02
C GLN A 307 -6.58 8.54 23.15
N LYS A 308 -7.05 7.29 23.17
CA LYS A 308 -7.92 6.80 24.24
C LYS A 308 -7.19 6.70 25.58
N VAL A 309 -5.91 6.31 25.58
CA VAL A 309 -5.12 6.27 26.82
C VAL A 309 -4.96 7.67 27.44
N GLU A 310 -4.93 8.72 26.62
CA GLU A 310 -4.82 10.11 27.09
C GLU A 310 -6.16 10.70 27.57
N GLU A 311 -7.29 10.27 27.01
CA GLU A 311 -8.63 10.80 27.33
C GLU A 311 -9.33 10.06 28.51
N PHE A 312 -8.84 8.88 28.91
CA PHE A 312 -9.41 8.11 30.01
C PHE A 312 -8.89 8.55 31.38
N SER A 313 -9.33 9.74 31.80
CA SER A 313 -9.53 10.06 33.22
C SER A 313 -11.04 9.97 33.52
N ASP A 314 -11.46 8.85 34.12
CA ASP A 314 -12.71 8.64 34.89
C ASP A 314 -14.10 8.63 34.21
N SER A 315 -14.25 8.47 32.89
CA SER A 315 -15.60 8.24 32.31
C SER A 315 -15.62 7.16 31.22
N ASP A 316 -16.58 6.23 31.33
CA ASP A 316 -16.89 5.24 30.29
C ASP A 316 -17.14 5.94 28.93
N PRO A 317 -16.64 5.37 27.83
CA PRO A 317 -16.75 6.00 26.53
C PRO A 317 -18.22 6.02 26.11
N VAL A 318 -18.83 7.22 26.08
CA VAL A 318 -20.16 7.41 25.51
C VAL A 318 -20.06 7.23 24.00
N TRP A 319 -20.41 6.03 23.53
CA TRP A 319 -20.41 5.65 22.12
C TRP A 319 -21.25 6.60 21.27
N LYS A 320 -20.75 6.95 20.08
CA LYS A 320 -21.54 7.72 19.11
C LYS A 320 -21.50 7.00 17.78
N LEU A 321 -22.66 6.82 17.15
CA LEU A 321 -22.81 6.33 15.78
C LEU A 321 -21.86 7.04 14.78
N ARG A 322 -21.49 8.30 15.06
CA ARG A 322 -20.52 9.08 14.27
C ARG A 322 -19.11 8.47 14.26
N ASP A 323 -18.73 7.68 15.26
CA ASP A 323 -17.39 7.10 15.40
C ASP A 323 -17.13 6.03 14.31
N CYS A 324 -18.18 5.42 13.78
CA CYS A 324 -18.12 4.55 12.60
C CYS A 324 -17.71 5.29 11.32
N SER A 325 -17.71 6.63 11.29
CA SER A 325 -17.39 7.39 10.08
C SER A 325 -15.91 7.27 9.68
N GLY A 326 -15.66 7.14 8.39
CA GLY A 326 -14.32 6.92 7.85
C GLY A 326 -14.29 6.30 6.46
N LEU A 327 -13.08 6.10 5.95
CA LEU A 327 -12.83 5.28 4.77
C LEU A 327 -12.39 3.90 5.24
N PHE A 328 -13.07 2.88 4.74
CA PHE A 328 -12.75 1.48 4.93
C PHE A 328 -12.35 0.88 3.59
N VAL A 329 -11.29 0.10 3.62
CA VAL A 329 -10.94 -0.80 2.52
C VAL A 329 -11.59 -2.13 2.84
N VAL A 330 -12.32 -2.67 1.88
CA VAL A 330 -13.17 -3.84 2.04
C VAL A 330 -12.60 -4.99 1.23
N ARG A 331 -12.71 -6.21 1.73
CA ARG A 331 -12.36 -7.43 1.03
C ARG A 331 -13.47 -8.46 1.17
N SER A 332 -13.82 -9.10 0.06
CA SER A 332 -14.75 -10.22 0.03
C SER A 332 -14.14 -11.33 -0.81
N GLU A 333 -13.93 -12.50 -0.20
CA GLU A 333 -13.37 -13.65 -0.91
C GLU A 333 -14.27 -14.12 -2.05
N GLN A 334 -15.59 -14.10 -1.82
CA GLN A 334 -16.58 -14.51 -2.83
C GLN A 334 -16.54 -13.59 -4.07
N ILE A 335 -16.38 -12.28 -3.87
CA ILE A 335 -16.20 -11.33 -4.98
C ILE A 335 -14.86 -11.57 -5.66
N CYS A 336 -13.77 -11.70 -4.90
CA CYS A 336 -12.44 -11.92 -5.47
C CYS A 336 -12.33 -13.24 -6.26
N GLN A 337 -12.98 -14.30 -5.81
CA GLN A 337 -13.00 -15.60 -6.52
C GLN A 337 -13.79 -15.50 -7.84
N LYS A 338 -14.96 -14.88 -7.81
CA LYS A 338 -15.84 -14.79 -9.00
C LYS A 338 -15.39 -13.71 -9.99
N TYR A 339 -14.81 -12.63 -9.49
CA TYR A 339 -14.40 -11.46 -10.25
C TYR A 339 -12.98 -11.05 -9.87
N PRO A 340 -11.95 -11.83 -10.26
CA PRO A 340 -10.57 -11.55 -9.88
C PRO A 340 -10.19 -10.11 -10.16
N ARG A 341 -10.54 -9.55 -11.32
CA ARG A 341 -10.17 -8.17 -11.70
C ARG A 341 -10.65 -7.05 -10.76
N HIS A 342 -11.58 -7.34 -9.84
CA HIS A 342 -12.24 -6.37 -8.96
C HIS A 342 -11.75 -6.47 -7.50
N PHE A 343 -10.44 -6.34 -7.28
CA PHE A 343 -9.83 -6.53 -5.96
C PHE A 343 -10.02 -5.36 -4.99
N ARG A 344 -10.25 -4.14 -5.48
CA ARG A 344 -10.33 -2.96 -4.62
C ARG A 344 -11.77 -2.59 -4.32
N SER A 345 -12.22 -3.01 -3.14
CA SER A 345 -13.50 -2.57 -2.61
C SER A 345 -13.30 -1.51 -1.53
N THR A 346 -14.18 -0.52 -1.49
CA THR A 346 -14.16 0.55 -0.49
C THR A 346 -15.55 0.80 0.07
N LEU A 347 -15.60 1.11 1.35
CA LEU A 347 -16.79 1.58 2.04
C LEU A 347 -16.45 2.88 2.75
N ARG A 348 -17.13 3.96 2.39
CA ARG A 348 -16.88 5.28 2.94
C ARG A 348 -18.11 5.76 3.70
N ILE A 349 -18.02 5.74 5.02
CA ILE A 349 -19.08 6.14 5.94
C ILE A 349 -18.93 7.62 6.27
N SER A 350 -19.97 8.42 6.01
CA SER A 350 -19.97 9.86 6.27
C SER A 350 -20.16 10.16 7.75
N ALA A 351 -19.56 11.26 8.22
CA ALA A 351 -19.81 11.80 9.57
C ALA A 351 -21.15 12.56 9.68
N ARG A 352 -21.83 12.78 8.54
CA ARG A 352 -23.17 13.35 8.46
C ARG A 352 -24.20 12.29 8.81
N MET A 353 -25.02 12.58 9.81
CA MET A 353 -26.17 11.75 10.18
C MET A 353 -27.43 12.30 9.54
N VAL A 354 -28.32 11.41 9.12
CA VAL A 354 -29.67 11.75 8.67
C VAL A 354 -30.63 11.42 9.81
N ARG A 355 -31.51 12.37 10.12
CA ARG A 355 -32.51 12.22 11.17
C ARG A 355 -33.85 11.85 10.55
N THR A 356 -34.48 10.84 11.10
CA THR A 356 -35.88 10.48 10.81
C THR A 356 -36.73 10.68 12.06
N ALA A 357 -38.05 10.56 11.92
CA ALA A 357 -38.96 10.48 13.05
C ALA A 357 -38.66 9.27 13.97
N LYS A 358 -38.01 8.22 13.46
CA LYS A 358 -37.82 6.94 14.17
C LYS A 358 -36.38 6.71 14.66
N GLY A 359 -35.45 7.61 14.36
CA GLY A 359 -34.05 7.49 14.79
C GLY A 359 -33.04 8.20 13.88
N LEU A 360 -31.77 7.96 14.15
CA LEU A 360 -30.62 8.47 13.38
C LEU A 360 -30.04 7.36 12.49
N ALA A 361 -29.50 7.76 11.34
CA ALA A 361 -28.77 6.89 10.44
C ALA A 361 -27.50 7.56 9.91
N LEU A 362 -26.50 6.77 9.56
CA LEU A 362 -25.35 7.18 8.77
C LEU A 362 -25.63 6.99 7.29
N VAL A 363 -24.94 7.77 6.47
CA VAL A 363 -24.91 7.59 5.01
C VAL A 363 -23.50 7.18 4.61
N ALA A 364 -23.39 6.15 3.78
CA ALA A 364 -22.14 5.68 3.23
C ALA A 364 -22.20 5.56 1.71
N ARG A 365 -21.05 5.71 1.07
CA ARG A 365 -20.82 5.25 -0.30
C ARG A 365 -20.11 3.92 -0.24
N PHE A 366 -20.62 2.92 -0.94
CA PHE A 366 -19.91 1.66 -1.14
C PHE A 366 -19.49 1.52 -2.59
N ASP A 367 -18.37 0.85 -2.79
CA ASP A 367 -17.87 0.40 -4.08
C ASP A 367 -17.23 -0.97 -3.86
N PHE A 368 -17.95 -2.03 -4.20
CA PHE A 368 -17.45 -3.40 -4.11
C PHE A 368 -16.78 -3.86 -5.41
N GLY A 369 -16.44 -2.93 -6.31
CA GLY A 369 -15.88 -3.19 -7.63
C GLY A 369 -16.90 -3.71 -8.64
N VAL A 370 -17.75 -4.65 -8.25
CA VAL A 370 -18.84 -5.26 -9.05
C VAL A 370 -20.15 -4.46 -8.97
N CYS A 371 -20.31 -3.68 -7.91
CA CYS A 371 -21.42 -2.75 -7.75
C CYS A 371 -20.97 -1.58 -6.87
N SER A 372 -21.63 -0.44 -7.03
CA SER A 372 -21.35 0.76 -6.24
C SER A 372 -22.62 1.56 -6.04
N GLY A 373 -22.69 2.33 -4.97
CA GLY A 373 -23.89 3.11 -4.68
C GLY A 373 -23.87 3.78 -3.31
N THR A 374 -25.06 4.03 -2.80
CA THR A 374 -25.28 4.69 -1.51
C THR A 374 -25.96 3.71 -0.55
N MET A 375 -25.54 3.74 0.71
CA MET A 375 -25.96 2.85 1.78
C MET A 375 -26.36 3.68 3.01
N PHE A 376 -27.49 3.36 3.63
CA PHE A 376 -27.88 3.85 4.94
C PHE A 376 -27.55 2.80 6.00
N LEU A 377 -27.03 3.25 7.15
CA LEU A 377 -26.70 2.39 8.29
C LEU A 377 -27.42 2.90 9.53
N ALA A 378 -28.16 2.04 10.22
CA ALA A 378 -28.87 2.39 11.45
C ALA A 378 -29.02 1.16 12.37
N GLU A 379 -29.22 1.41 13.65
CA GLU A 379 -29.47 0.34 14.64
C GLU A 379 -30.84 -0.31 14.47
N SER A 380 -31.82 0.43 13.94
CA SER A 380 -33.21 -0.03 13.79
C SER A 380 -33.65 -0.12 12.33
N ILE A 381 -34.28 -1.24 11.98
CA ILE A 381 -34.86 -1.47 10.66
C ILE A 381 -35.95 -0.44 10.33
N HIS A 382 -36.67 0.06 11.35
CA HIS A 382 -37.72 1.04 11.15
C HIS A 382 -37.18 2.41 10.74
N THR A 383 -35.98 2.76 11.20
CA THR A 383 -35.27 3.97 10.76
C THR A 383 -34.89 3.86 9.28
N LEU A 384 -34.38 2.70 8.85
CA LEU A 384 -34.03 2.44 7.45
C LEU A 384 -35.25 2.46 6.53
N GLN A 385 -36.35 1.83 6.95
CA GLN A 385 -37.62 1.87 6.20
C GLN A 385 -38.13 3.30 6.03
N GLY A 386 -38.08 4.11 7.08
CA GLY A 386 -38.47 5.53 7.02
C GLY A 386 -37.63 6.35 6.03
N LEU A 387 -36.34 6.06 5.90
CA LEU A 387 -35.47 6.72 4.92
C LEU A 387 -35.74 6.28 3.49
N ALA A 388 -35.93 4.96 3.29
CA ALA A 388 -36.21 4.41 1.97
C ALA A 388 -37.55 4.92 1.42
N GLU A 389 -38.56 5.09 2.27
CA GLU A 389 -39.88 5.61 1.87
C GLU A 389 -39.92 7.14 1.77
N GLY A 390 -39.17 7.85 2.63
CA GLY A 390 -39.24 9.30 2.75
C GLY A 390 -38.54 10.05 1.61
N GLU A 391 -37.43 9.54 1.08
CA GLU A 391 -36.73 10.20 -0.04
C GLU A 391 -37.45 10.03 -1.38
N ASP A 392 -38.17 8.91 -1.58
CA ASP A 392 -38.87 8.66 -2.84
C ASP A 392 -40.12 9.56 -3.00
N ARG A 393 -40.75 10.00 -1.90
CA ARG A 393 -41.97 10.82 -1.92
C ARG A 393 -41.77 12.27 -2.34
N ASN A 394 -40.55 12.80 -2.22
CA ASN A 394 -40.27 14.20 -2.55
C ASN A 394 -40.04 14.45 -4.06
N MET A 395 -40.03 13.39 -4.89
CA MET A 395 -39.77 13.48 -6.34
C MET A 395 -41.04 13.38 -7.21
N ASP A 396 -42.15 12.89 -6.67
CA ASP A 396 -43.41 12.70 -7.43
C ASP A 396 -44.39 13.89 -7.31
N ALA A 397 -44.02 14.97 -6.60
CA ALA A 397 -44.91 16.09 -6.30
C ALA A 397 -44.92 17.22 -7.35
N GLU A 398 -44.08 17.17 -8.38
CA GLU A 398 -44.08 18.16 -9.47
C GLU A 398 -44.30 17.47 -10.83
N SER A 399 -45.50 16.91 -11.00
CA SER A 399 -46.02 16.60 -12.33
C SER A 399 -47.28 17.43 -12.54
N ASP A 400 -47.06 18.56 -13.20
CA ASP A 400 -48.05 19.50 -13.70
C ASP A 400 -49.04 18.76 -14.62
N SER A 401 -50.24 18.47 -14.12
CA SER A 401 -51.37 18.14 -14.99
C SER A 401 -52.64 18.73 -14.41
N GLU A 402 -53.00 19.90 -14.92
CA GLU A 402 -54.40 20.25 -15.05
C GLU A 402 -55.12 19.12 -15.79
N THR A 403 -56.25 18.67 -15.25
CA THR A 403 -57.52 18.42 -15.97
C THR A 403 -58.29 17.23 -15.38
N SER A 404 -59.53 17.55 -15.02
CA SER A 404 -60.71 16.68 -14.88
C SER A 404 -60.78 15.70 -13.69
N SER A 405 -61.59 16.15 -12.74
CA SER A 405 -62.59 15.37 -12.03
C SER A 405 -63.05 14.12 -12.79
N ASN A 406 -62.84 12.94 -12.19
CA ASN A 406 -63.89 11.93 -12.18
C ASN A 406 -63.76 10.98 -10.98
N THR A 407 -64.83 10.99 -10.21
CA THR A 407 -65.09 10.17 -9.04
C THR A 407 -65.31 8.72 -9.43
N SER A 408 -64.48 7.79 -8.94
CA SER A 408 -64.93 6.41 -8.77
C SER A 408 -64.13 5.71 -7.68
N ARG A 409 -64.83 5.43 -6.56
CA ARG A 409 -64.36 4.64 -5.42
C ARG A 409 -64.05 3.21 -5.90
N LYS A 410 -62.79 2.78 -5.82
CA LYS A 410 -62.44 1.35 -5.85
C LYS A 410 -61.69 0.96 -4.58
N ARG A 411 -62.15 -0.16 -4.02
CA ARG A 411 -61.90 -0.69 -2.68
C ARG A 411 -60.41 -0.96 -2.44
N LYS A 412 -59.95 -0.61 -1.23
CA LYS A 412 -58.66 -1.02 -0.64
C LYS A 412 -58.58 -2.55 -0.60
N ALA A 413 -57.60 -3.14 -1.27
CA ALA A 413 -57.12 -4.48 -0.95
C ALA A 413 -56.17 -4.36 0.28
N PRO A 414 -56.23 -5.30 1.24
CA PRO A 414 -55.34 -5.28 2.39
C PRO A 414 -53.89 -5.60 1.98
N PRO A 415 -52.89 -5.09 2.72
CA PRO A 415 -51.49 -5.37 2.44
C PRO A 415 -51.20 -6.85 2.68
N THR A 416 -50.73 -7.53 1.64
CA THR A 416 -50.23 -8.90 1.71
C THR A 416 -49.02 -8.93 2.64
N SER A 417 -49.25 -9.43 3.86
CA SER A 417 -48.22 -9.79 4.82
C SER A 417 -47.29 -10.84 4.19
N GLN A 418 -46.14 -10.40 3.66
CA GLN A 418 -45.01 -11.30 3.41
C GLN A 418 -44.41 -11.66 4.77
N ARG A 419 -44.94 -12.72 5.37
CA ARG A 419 -44.31 -13.47 6.45
C ARG A 419 -42.96 -14.01 5.97
N SER A 420 -41.88 -13.41 6.43
CA SER A 420 -40.56 -14.04 6.43
C SER A 420 -40.59 -15.21 7.42
N ALA A 421 -40.70 -16.42 6.90
CA ALA A 421 -40.53 -17.64 7.68
C ALA A 421 -39.05 -17.78 8.07
N CYS A 422 -38.74 -17.51 9.33
CA CYS A 422 -37.53 -17.98 10.00
C CYS A 422 -37.51 -19.51 10.00
N LYS A 423 -36.98 -20.12 8.93
CA LYS A 423 -36.52 -21.51 8.96
C LYS A 423 -35.11 -21.53 9.52
N ARG A 424 -35.01 -21.95 10.79
CA ARG A 424 -33.81 -22.50 11.40
C ARG A 424 -33.21 -23.53 10.44
N LYS A 425 -32.03 -23.24 9.89
CA LYS A 425 -31.18 -24.26 9.28
C LYS A 425 -30.03 -24.56 10.22
N THR A 426 -30.02 -25.82 10.61
CA THR A 426 -28.95 -26.58 11.25
C THR A 426 -27.59 -26.26 10.66
N SER A 427 -26.66 -26.00 11.58
CA SER A 427 -25.24 -25.77 11.37
C SER A 427 -24.58 -26.89 10.56
N SER A 428 -24.09 -26.57 9.37
CA SER A 428 -22.93 -27.25 8.81
C SER A 428 -21.70 -26.50 9.29
N ARG A 429 -20.93 -27.13 10.18
CA ARG A 429 -19.60 -26.73 10.60
C ARG A 429 -18.74 -26.46 9.36
N GLN A 430 -18.36 -25.21 9.16
CA GLN A 430 -17.13 -24.88 8.45
C GLN A 430 -16.21 -24.24 9.49
N ASP A 431 -15.16 -24.98 9.79
CA ASP A 431 -14.01 -24.55 10.55
C ASP A 431 -13.43 -23.30 9.88
N SER A 432 -13.59 -22.17 10.56
CA SER A 432 -12.74 -21.00 10.36
C SER A 432 -12.52 -20.42 11.74
N ASP A 433 -11.26 -20.07 12.01
CA ASP A 433 -10.74 -19.46 13.24
C ASP A 433 -11.41 -18.12 13.55
N ASP A 434 -12.71 -18.14 13.81
CA ASP A 434 -13.48 -17.03 14.33
C ASP A 434 -13.24 -17.03 15.83
N ASP A 435 -12.18 -16.33 16.25
CA ASP A 435 -12.07 -15.80 17.62
C ASP A 435 -13.47 -15.32 18.00
N GLY A 436 -14.13 -15.99 18.95
CA GLY A 436 -15.55 -15.82 19.30
C GLY A 436 -15.87 -14.47 19.95
N GLN A 437 -15.32 -13.40 19.42
CA GLN A 437 -15.45 -12.03 19.87
C GLN A 437 -16.83 -11.52 19.44
N GLU A 438 -17.68 -11.24 20.42
CA GLU A 438 -18.95 -10.58 20.18
C GLU A 438 -18.73 -9.19 19.57
N PRO A 439 -19.55 -8.77 18.59
CA PRO A 439 -19.40 -7.47 17.97
C PRO A 439 -19.70 -6.35 18.98
N SER A 440 -18.89 -5.30 18.97
CA SER A 440 -19.10 -4.09 19.79
C SER A 440 -20.31 -3.28 19.33
N LEU A 441 -20.64 -3.34 18.04
CA LEU A 441 -21.80 -2.66 17.46
C LEU A 441 -22.29 -3.40 16.22
N THR A 442 -23.60 -3.64 16.13
CA THR A 442 -24.24 -4.14 14.92
C THR A 442 -25.13 -3.06 14.32
N LEU A 443 -24.88 -2.72 13.06
CA LEU A 443 -25.72 -1.83 12.26
C LEU A 443 -26.44 -2.61 11.16
N LEU A 444 -27.73 -2.38 11.03
CA LEU A 444 -28.50 -2.80 9.87
C LEU A 444 -28.20 -1.86 8.72
N VAL A 445 -28.19 -2.41 7.50
CA VAL A 445 -27.93 -1.61 6.30
C VAL A 445 -29.04 -1.77 5.28
N SER A 446 -29.33 -0.66 4.59
CA SER A 446 -30.13 -0.65 3.37
C SER A 446 -29.33 0.07 2.29
N PHE A 447 -29.32 -0.40 1.05
CA PHE A 447 -28.55 0.22 -0.04
C PHE A 447 -29.23 0.15 -1.41
N ARG A 448 -28.93 1.14 -2.25
CA ARG A 448 -29.24 1.19 -3.69
C ARG A 448 -27.97 1.54 -4.47
N GLY A 449 -27.95 1.23 -5.75
CA GLY A 449 -26.76 1.49 -6.54
C GLY A 449 -26.85 1.05 -7.99
N ARG A 450 -25.67 0.83 -8.56
CA ARG A 450 -25.46 0.39 -9.93
C ARG A 450 -24.51 -0.79 -9.97
N LYS A 451 -24.77 -1.74 -10.86
CA LYS A 451 -23.81 -2.78 -11.24
C LYS A 451 -22.65 -2.16 -12.05
N ASN A 452 -21.45 -2.69 -11.88
CA ASN A 452 -20.23 -2.23 -12.55
C ASN A 452 -19.59 -3.36 -13.38
N LEU A 453 -20.38 -4.33 -13.82
CA LEU A 453 -19.89 -5.42 -14.68
C LEU A 453 -19.74 -4.90 -16.11
N GLU A 454 -18.76 -5.41 -16.86
CA GLU A 454 -18.28 -4.86 -18.14
C GLU A 454 -19.41 -4.47 -19.12
N ASN A 455 -20.51 -5.22 -19.15
CA ASN A 455 -21.66 -4.98 -20.03
C ASN A 455 -22.98 -4.65 -19.30
N ASP A 456 -22.99 -4.68 -17.96
CA ASP A 456 -24.19 -4.48 -17.15
C ASP A 456 -23.95 -3.33 -16.15
N LYS A 457 -24.40 -2.14 -16.56
CA LYS A 457 -24.38 -0.89 -15.78
C LYS A 457 -25.75 -0.52 -15.25
N GLU A 458 -26.58 -1.52 -14.99
CA GLU A 458 -27.95 -1.34 -14.57
C GLU A 458 -28.06 -0.79 -13.14
N ILE A 459 -28.98 0.16 -12.94
CA ILE A 459 -29.37 0.64 -11.61
C ILE A 459 -30.28 -0.40 -10.97
N PHE A 460 -29.97 -0.81 -9.74
CA PHE A 460 -30.89 -1.57 -8.91
C PHE A 460 -31.59 -0.63 -7.93
N TYR A 461 -32.82 -0.27 -8.30
CA TYR A 461 -33.61 0.73 -7.58
C TYR A 461 -34.40 0.15 -6.41
N MET A 462 -34.59 -1.17 -6.35
CA MET A 462 -35.17 -1.83 -5.19
C MET A 462 -34.13 -1.90 -4.07
N PRO A 463 -34.37 -1.31 -2.88
CA PRO A 463 -33.42 -1.34 -1.78
C PRO A 463 -33.05 -2.78 -1.40
N LYS A 464 -31.76 -3.02 -1.24
CA LYS A 464 -31.20 -4.25 -0.70
C LYS A 464 -30.82 -4.05 0.75
N ASN A 465 -30.89 -5.11 1.54
CA ASN A 465 -30.64 -5.03 2.98
C ASN A 465 -29.50 -5.96 3.39
N GLY A 466 -28.95 -5.70 4.58
CA GLY A 466 -27.91 -6.51 5.17
C GLY A 466 -27.59 -6.07 6.59
N LYS A 467 -26.43 -6.50 7.09
CA LYS A 467 -25.89 -6.10 8.39
C LYS A 467 -24.38 -5.87 8.31
N ILE A 468 -23.88 -4.98 9.16
CA ILE A 468 -22.47 -4.72 9.39
C ILE A 468 -22.20 -4.75 10.90
N ASP A 469 -21.31 -5.64 11.30
CA ASP A 469 -20.87 -5.88 12.66
C ASP A 469 -19.46 -5.25 12.83
N PHE A 470 -19.27 -4.43 13.86
CA PHE A 470 -17.97 -3.85 14.24
C PHE A 470 -17.40 -4.63 15.43
N PHE A 471 -16.09 -4.84 15.46
CA PHE A 471 -15.44 -5.78 16.40
C PHE A 471 -14.45 -5.13 17.37
N ASP A 472 -14.21 -3.84 17.24
CA ASP A 472 -13.28 -3.10 18.08
C ASP A 472 -13.94 -1.84 18.65
N ASP A 473 -13.45 -1.39 19.81
CA ASP A 473 -13.91 -0.17 20.48
C ASP A 473 -13.78 1.07 19.59
N TYR A 474 -12.87 1.02 18.61
CA TYR A 474 -12.54 2.12 17.69
C TYR A 474 -13.28 2.05 16.37
N HIS A 475 -14.11 1.02 16.17
CA HIS A 475 -14.84 0.76 14.93
C HIS A 475 -13.91 0.81 13.70
N CYS A 476 -12.68 0.32 13.84
CA CYS A 476 -11.68 0.23 12.79
C CYS A 476 -11.73 -1.10 12.05
N ARG A 477 -12.38 -2.12 12.62
CA ARG A 477 -12.63 -3.42 11.96
C ARG A 477 -14.12 -3.70 11.89
N LEU A 478 -14.57 -4.15 10.73
CA LEU A 478 -15.96 -4.57 10.51
C LEU A 478 -16.04 -5.86 9.70
N LYS A 479 -17.12 -6.62 9.91
CA LYS A 479 -17.58 -7.69 9.02
C LYS A 479 -19.00 -7.36 8.57
N GLY A 480 -19.28 -7.52 7.28
CA GLY A 480 -20.59 -7.25 6.71
C GLY A 480 -21.15 -8.43 5.95
N ASN A 481 -22.49 -8.52 5.93
CA ASN A 481 -23.23 -9.50 5.17
C ASN A 481 -24.35 -8.78 4.42
N VAL A 482 -24.31 -8.79 3.08
CA VAL A 482 -25.24 -8.07 2.21
C VAL A 482 -25.69 -8.93 1.03
N ASP A 483 -26.92 -8.78 0.56
CA ASP A 483 -27.40 -9.45 -0.66
C ASP A 483 -27.14 -8.59 -1.90
N LEU A 484 -26.07 -8.89 -2.64
CA LEU A 484 -25.69 -8.15 -3.83
C LEU A 484 -26.44 -8.64 -5.07
N PRO A 485 -26.94 -7.73 -5.93
CA PRO A 485 -27.56 -8.10 -7.20
C PRO A 485 -26.64 -8.99 -8.06
N SER A 486 -27.19 -10.06 -8.64
CA SER A 486 -26.49 -11.02 -9.52
C SER A 486 -25.40 -11.89 -8.87
N ILE A 487 -25.04 -11.63 -7.62
CA ILE A 487 -24.05 -12.41 -6.85
C ILE A 487 -24.74 -13.20 -5.74
N GLY A 488 -25.74 -12.60 -5.09
CA GLY A 488 -26.45 -13.18 -3.95
C GLY A 488 -25.86 -12.72 -2.61
N PRO A 489 -26.02 -13.50 -1.53
CA PRO A 489 -25.50 -13.15 -0.22
C PRO A 489 -23.97 -13.14 -0.24
N VAL A 490 -23.40 -12.01 0.15
CA VAL A 490 -21.96 -11.77 0.19
C VAL A 490 -21.50 -11.37 1.59
N SER A 491 -20.51 -12.10 2.10
CA SER A 491 -19.76 -11.70 3.29
C SER A 491 -18.51 -10.90 2.90
N PHE A 492 -18.19 -9.90 3.72
CA PHE A 492 -17.00 -9.08 3.53
C PHE A 492 -16.41 -8.63 4.87
N GLU A 493 -15.13 -8.29 4.85
CA GLU A 493 -14.42 -7.69 5.96
C GLU A 493 -13.93 -6.30 5.56
N GLY A 494 -13.83 -5.38 6.53
CA GLY A 494 -13.42 -4.01 6.29
C GLY A 494 -12.47 -3.48 7.35
N TRP A 495 -11.49 -2.70 6.89
CA TRP A 495 -10.46 -2.08 7.73
C TRP A 495 -10.43 -0.58 7.48
N LYS A 496 -10.56 0.20 8.55
CA LYS A 496 -10.57 1.66 8.50
C LYS A 496 -9.17 2.20 8.23
N THR A 497 -9.01 2.96 7.16
CA THR A 497 -7.74 3.59 6.76
C THR A 497 -7.72 5.10 6.96
N MET A 498 -8.89 5.72 7.14
CA MET A 498 -9.01 7.16 7.39
C MET A 498 -10.18 7.47 8.32
N LYS A 499 -9.98 8.38 9.28
CA LYS A 499 -11.08 8.93 10.10
C LYS A 499 -12.05 9.75 9.27
N GLY A 500 -13.34 9.69 9.61
CA GLY A 500 -14.34 10.58 9.04
C GLY A 500 -14.07 12.04 9.44
N LYS A 501 -13.90 12.90 8.45
CA LYS A 501 -13.88 14.36 8.65
C LYS A 501 -15.21 14.94 8.20
N LYS A 502 -15.77 15.87 8.98
CA LYS A 502 -16.95 16.64 8.56
C LYS A 502 -16.66 17.31 7.21
N HIS A 503 -17.61 17.24 6.28
CA HIS A 503 -17.55 17.86 4.94
C HIS A 503 -16.52 17.32 3.94
N CYS A 504 -15.74 16.28 4.27
CA CYS A 504 -14.76 15.76 3.29
C CYS A 504 -15.38 14.89 2.19
N TYR A 505 -16.67 14.54 2.28
CA TYR A 505 -17.36 13.74 1.27
C TYR A 505 -18.88 13.67 1.48
N GLU A 506 -19.65 13.85 0.41
CA GLU A 506 -21.07 13.49 0.36
C GLU A 506 -21.26 12.34 -0.64
N PRO A 507 -21.83 11.19 -0.21
CA PRO A 507 -22.27 10.15 -1.12
C PRO A 507 -23.23 10.73 -2.16
N ARG A 508 -23.33 10.07 -3.32
CA ARG A 508 -24.38 10.41 -4.28
C ARG A 508 -25.73 10.35 -3.58
N PRO A 509 -26.64 11.30 -3.85
CA PRO A 509 -27.97 11.26 -3.28
C PRO A 509 -28.64 9.93 -3.58
N TRP A 510 -29.36 9.38 -2.61
CA TRP A 510 -29.96 8.07 -2.73
C TRP A 510 -30.99 7.99 -3.86
N HIS A 511 -31.71 9.08 -4.12
CA HIS A 511 -32.67 9.21 -5.22
C HIS A 511 -32.05 9.13 -6.63
N GLU A 512 -30.72 9.29 -6.79
CA GLU A 512 -30.05 9.04 -8.09
C GLU A 512 -30.18 7.57 -8.53
N PHE A 513 -30.53 6.68 -7.61
CA PHE A 513 -30.73 5.25 -7.87
C PHE A 513 -32.21 4.87 -7.80
N SER A 514 -33.14 5.81 -7.97
CA SER A 514 -34.58 5.58 -7.94
C SER A 514 -35.10 4.88 -9.22
N GLU A 515 -36.35 4.41 -9.16
CA GLU A 515 -37.01 3.78 -10.29
C GLU A 515 -37.19 4.73 -11.47
N SER A 516 -37.50 6.01 -11.20
CA SER A 516 -37.67 7.03 -12.23
C SER A 516 -36.37 7.25 -13.02
N VAL A 517 -35.24 7.35 -12.31
CA VAL A 517 -33.91 7.45 -12.96
C VAL A 517 -33.59 6.20 -13.77
N PHE A 518 -33.86 5.01 -13.22
CA PHE A 518 -33.70 3.75 -13.95
C PHE A 518 -34.51 3.72 -15.25
N ARG A 519 -35.82 4.06 -15.18
CA ARG A 519 -36.71 4.10 -16.35
C ARG A 519 -36.22 5.11 -17.40
N ASN A 520 -35.77 6.28 -16.95
CA ASN A 520 -35.20 7.31 -17.82
C ASN A 520 -33.92 6.83 -18.53
N GLU A 521 -33.03 6.13 -17.82
CA GLU A 521 -31.83 5.55 -18.44
C GLU A 521 -32.15 4.48 -19.47
N GLN A 522 -33.13 3.60 -19.19
CA GLN A 522 -33.57 2.58 -20.14
C GLN A 522 -34.22 3.22 -21.38
N HIS A 523 -35.04 4.25 -21.19
CA HIS A 523 -35.62 5.01 -22.30
C HIS A 523 -34.52 5.63 -23.17
N ASN A 524 -33.55 6.30 -22.56
CA ASN A 524 -32.43 6.92 -23.27
C ASN A 524 -31.56 5.89 -24.03
N LYS A 525 -31.32 4.73 -23.43
CA LYS A 525 -30.60 3.61 -24.07
C LYS A 525 -31.33 3.12 -25.31
N HIS A 526 -32.65 2.92 -25.21
CA HIS A 526 -33.50 2.51 -26.34
C HIS A 526 -33.50 3.55 -27.46
N GLN A 527 -33.63 4.84 -27.13
CA GLN A 527 -33.57 5.93 -28.10
C GLN A 527 -32.22 5.99 -28.82
N ARG A 528 -31.11 5.77 -28.08
CA ARG A 528 -29.77 5.72 -28.66
C ARG A 528 -29.60 4.54 -29.62
N GLN A 529 -30.08 3.35 -29.24
CA GLN A 529 -30.04 2.17 -30.10
C GLN A 529 -30.85 2.40 -31.39
N LYS A 530 -32.08 2.94 -31.29
CA LYS A 530 -32.88 3.31 -32.46
C LYS A 530 -32.16 4.28 -33.40
N ARG A 531 -31.45 5.27 -32.85
CA ARG A 531 -30.65 6.22 -33.66
C ARG A 531 -29.48 5.54 -34.37
N ILE A 532 -28.81 4.60 -33.71
CA ILE A 532 -27.70 3.83 -34.29
C ILE A 532 -28.23 2.95 -35.43
N SER A 533 -29.29 2.16 -35.19
CA SER A 533 -29.88 1.30 -36.22
C SER A 533 -30.36 2.09 -37.44
N ARG A 534 -30.99 3.27 -37.25
CA ARG A 534 -31.37 4.16 -38.36
C ARG A 534 -30.17 4.70 -39.14
N ARG A 535 -29.04 4.96 -38.48
CA ARG A 535 -27.81 5.41 -39.16
C ARG A 535 -27.20 4.28 -39.98
N GLU A 536 -27.15 3.08 -39.43
CA GLU A 536 -26.66 1.89 -40.15
C GLU A 536 -27.55 1.55 -41.35
N GLU A 537 -28.86 1.66 -41.21
CA GLU A 537 -29.82 1.46 -42.31
C GLU A 537 -29.65 2.52 -43.41
N LYS A 538 -29.52 3.80 -43.04
CA LYS A 538 -29.22 4.88 -43.99
C LYS A 538 -27.86 4.68 -44.67
N ALA A 539 -26.85 4.21 -43.95
CA ALA A 539 -25.53 3.92 -44.51
C ALA A 539 -25.60 2.78 -45.54
N LYS A 540 -26.44 1.76 -45.31
CA LYS A 540 -26.69 0.66 -46.27
C LYS A 540 -27.52 1.11 -47.48
N LEU A 541 -28.43 2.07 -47.32
CA LEU A 541 -29.23 2.61 -48.42
C LEU A 541 -28.47 3.65 -49.27
N GLY A 542 -27.57 4.42 -48.65
CA GLY A 542 -26.74 5.44 -49.31
C GLY A 542 -25.58 4.91 -50.16
N THR A 543 -25.26 3.62 -50.05
CA THR A 543 -24.29 2.92 -50.93
C THR A 543 -24.90 2.38 -52.22
N LYS A 544 -26.19 2.64 -52.51
CA LYS A 544 -26.67 2.50 -53.89
C LYS A 544 -26.03 3.60 -54.74
N GLU A 545 -24.98 3.22 -55.45
CA GLU A 545 -24.28 4.01 -56.45
C GLU A 545 -25.29 4.83 -57.26
N ARG A 546 -25.12 6.16 -57.25
CA ARG A 546 -25.80 6.99 -58.24
C ARG A 546 -25.34 6.47 -59.60
N PRO A 547 -26.23 6.03 -60.50
CA PRO A 547 -25.82 5.66 -61.84
C PRO A 547 -25.12 6.87 -62.45
N TYR A 548 -23.83 6.72 -62.76
CA TYR A 548 -23.08 7.72 -63.51
C TYR A 548 -23.84 7.95 -64.81
N THR A 549 -24.49 9.11 -64.92
CA THR A 549 -25.06 9.55 -66.18
C THR A 549 -23.87 10.03 -67.00
N ILE A 550 -23.42 9.18 -67.91
CA ILE A 550 -22.42 9.53 -68.92
C ILE A 550 -23.12 10.52 -69.87
N GLN A 551 -22.65 11.77 -69.89
CA GLN A 551 -22.98 12.75 -70.93
C GLN A 551 -21.88 12.77 -71.98
#